data_AF-A0A959AAK6-F1
#
_entry.id   AF-A0A959AAK6-F1
#
_cell.length_a   1.000
_cell.length_b   1.000
_cell.length_c   1.000
_cell.angle_alpha   90.00
_cell.angle_beta   90.00
_cell.angle_gamma   90.00
#
_symmetry.space_group_name_H-M   'P 1'
#
loop_
_entity.id
_entity.type
_entity.pdbx_description
1 polymer ?
#
loop_
_entity_poly.entity_id
_entity_poly.type
_entity_poly.pdbx_seq_one_letter_code
_entity_poly.pdbx_strand_id
1 'polypeptide(L)'
;MDNLEKFILEHRSGFDSAVPGLKVWAEIDRKLEQKPPHRVVWMKRLRMAAAIAILLTAGGVMGAYLCSPSKEAKSLADVSPEHAEMEQYFNTQIHDKMAQLASYRQDGYVKPDLQELDSLYNELQLDLENAPPGKEEQVVQAMINNYQTKIDILEQVLEKVQTTNPTNLKTEENEVSL
;
A
#
# COMPACT_ATOMS: atom_id res chain seq x y z
N MET A 1 15.77 78.66 3.08
CA MET A 1 16.81 77.70 3.48
C MET A 1 16.56 77.36 4.93
N ASP A 2 16.34 76.08 5.22
CA ASP A 2 16.05 75.59 6.57
C ASP A 2 17.28 75.64 7.46
N ASN A 3 17.10 75.85 8.77
CA ASN A 3 18.20 75.98 9.74
C ASN A 3 19.12 74.74 9.76
N LEU A 4 18.56 73.55 9.54
CA LEU A 4 19.33 72.30 9.47
C LEU A 4 20.25 72.27 8.24
N GLU A 5 19.78 72.80 7.11
CA GLU A 5 20.52 72.84 5.85
C GLU A 5 21.74 73.75 5.97
N LYS A 6 21.59 74.93 6.60
CA LYS A 6 22.71 75.80 6.93
C LYS A 6 23.72 75.13 7.87
N PHE A 7 23.25 74.46 8.92
CA PHE A 7 24.12 73.80 9.88
C PHE A 7 24.96 72.69 9.23
N ILE A 8 24.35 71.85 8.39
CA ILE A 8 25.04 70.78 7.67
C ILE A 8 26.06 71.35 6.68
N LEU A 9 25.72 72.40 5.94
CA LEU A 9 26.64 73.03 5.00
C LEU A 9 27.83 73.69 5.69
N GLU A 10 27.59 74.40 6.79
CA GLU A 10 28.65 75.06 7.59
C GLU A 10 29.61 74.05 8.24
N HIS A 11 29.13 72.87 8.62
CA HIS A 11 29.93 71.84 9.30
C HIS A 11 30.36 70.69 8.39
N ARG A 12 30.07 70.76 7.08
CA ARG A 12 30.32 69.68 6.11
C ARG A 12 31.75 69.17 6.12
N SER A 13 32.72 70.09 6.22
CA SER A 13 34.14 69.75 6.29
C SER A 13 34.52 68.95 7.54
N GLY A 14 33.77 69.10 8.64
CA GLY A 14 33.94 68.33 9.87
C GLY A 14 33.33 66.92 9.81
N PHE A 15 32.35 66.70 8.93
CA PHE A 15 31.76 65.37 8.72
C PHE A 15 32.62 64.48 7.82
N ASP A 16 33.23 65.04 6.78
CA ASP A 16 33.95 64.27 5.74
C ASP A 16 35.46 64.09 6.01
N SER A 17 35.99 64.61 7.13
CA SER A 17 37.43 64.65 7.40
C SER A 17 37.98 63.46 8.21
N ALA A 18 37.12 62.70 8.89
CA ALA A 18 37.56 61.57 9.70
C ALA A 18 37.57 60.27 8.88
N VAL A 19 38.74 59.91 8.34
CA VAL A 19 38.96 58.56 7.80
C VAL A 19 39.27 57.63 8.98
N PRO A 20 38.54 56.51 9.16
CA PRO A 20 38.85 55.57 10.23
C PRO A 20 40.29 55.07 10.10
N GLY A 21 40.99 54.92 11.23
CA GLY A 21 42.35 54.39 11.20
C GLY A 21 42.40 53.02 10.55
N LEU A 22 43.49 52.72 9.84
CA LEU A 22 43.73 51.44 9.15
C LEU A 22 43.45 50.20 10.02
N LYS A 23 43.67 50.31 11.33
CA LYS A 23 43.38 49.25 12.30
C LYS A 23 41.89 48.91 12.40
N VAL A 24 41.01 49.90 12.36
CA VAL A 24 39.55 49.71 12.41
C VAL A 24 39.08 49.01 11.14
N TRP A 25 39.58 49.44 9.98
CA TRP A 25 39.31 48.78 8.70
C TRP A 25 39.82 47.33 8.68
N ALA A 26 41.06 47.09 9.14
CA ALA A 26 41.61 45.74 9.24
C ALA A 26 40.80 44.83 10.17
N GLU A 27 40.23 45.36 11.26
CA GLU A 27 39.35 44.59 12.14
C GLU A 27 37.98 44.29 11.53
N ILE A 28 37.44 45.19 10.70
CA ILE A 28 36.19 44.99 9.97
C ILE A 28 36.39 43.94 8.88
N ASP A 29 37.44 44.05 8.07
CA ASP A 29 37.77 43.09 7.01
C ASP A 29 37.98 41.69 7.60
N ARG A 30 38.71 41.58 8.71
CA ARG A 30 38.92 40.31 9.43
C ARG A 30 37.62 39.69 9.95
N LYS A 31 36.60 40.48 10.24
CA LYS A 31 35.28 39.97 10.67
C LYS A 31 34.42 39.53 9.49
N LEU A 32 34.56 40.17 8.33
CA LEU A 32 33.83 39.83 7.10
C LEU A 32 34.45 38.63 6.36
N GLU A 33 35.76 38.44 6.45
CA GLU A 33 36.47 37.31 5.81
C GLU A 33 36.40 35.99 6.58
N GLN A 34 35.64 35.89 7.66
CA GLN A 34 35.47 34.64 8.41
C GLN A 34 34.63 33.65 7.59
N LYS A 35 35.27 32.99 6.64
CA LYS A 35 34.72 31.82 5.96
C LYS A 35 34.37 30.79 7.03
N PRO A 36 33.16 30.19 6.98
CA PRO A 36 32.79 29.16 7.94
C PRO A 36 33.87 28.08 7.95
N PRO A 37 34.29 27.58 9.12
CA PRO A 37 35.38 26.62 9.19
C PRO A 37 35.05 25.41 8.32
N HIS A 38 36.01 24.96 7.51
CA HIS A 38 35.86 23.89 6.53
C HIS A 38 35.16 22.63 7.10
N ARG A 39 35.42 22.34 8.39
CA ARG A 39 34.79 21.26 9.16
C ARG A 39 33.26 21.37 9.25
N VAL A 40 32.71 22.57 9.35
CA VAL A 40 31.24 22.79 9.42
C VAL A 40 30.60 22.58 8.05
N VAL A 41 31.23 23.04 6.97
CA VAL A 41 30.72 22.82 5.61
C VAL A 41 30.78 21.33 5.25
N TRP A 42 31.88 20.65 5.61
CA TRP A 42 32.03 19.22 5.37
C TRP A 42 31.02 18.38 6.19
N MET A 43 30.78 18.71 7.47
CA MET A 43 29.74 18.05 8.27
C MET A 43 28.32 18.30 7.72
N LYS A 44 28.01 19.50 7.22
CA LYS A 44 26.72 19.79 6.58
C LYS A 44 26.52 18.96 5.31
N ARG A 45 27.56 18.83 4.47
CA ARG A 45 27.53 17.99 3.26
C ARG A 45 27.39 16.50 3.61
N LEU A 46 28.10 16.03 4.64
CA LEU A 46 28.01 14.64 5.11
C LEU A 46 26.61 14.32 5.64
N ARG A 47 25.98 15.24 6.41
CA ARG A 47 24.61 15.08 6.90
C ARG A 47 23.58 15.01 5.76
N MET A 48 23.75 15.86 4.75
CA MET A 48 22.89 15.87 3.57
C MET A 48 23.05 14.59 2.74
N ALA A 49 24.29 14.12 2.54
CA ALA A 49 24.57 12.85 1.88
C ALA A 49 23.99 11.66 2.66
N ALA A 50 24.10 11.66 3.99
CA ALA A 50 23.52 10.63 4.84
C ALA A 50 21.98 10.60 4.75
N ALA A 51 21.32 11.76 4.73
CA ALA A 51 19.87 11.84 4.59
C ALA A 51 19.40 11.30 3.22
N ILE A 52 20.10 11.65 2.13
CA ILE A 52 19.81 11.15 0.79
C ILE A 52 20.05 9.63 0.72
N ALA A 53 21.16 9.15 1.28
CA ALA A 53 21.45 7.71 1.34
C ALA A 53 20.37 6.95 2.11
N ILE A 54 19.93 7.46 3.27
CA ILE A 54 18.84 6.87 4.06
C ILE A 54 17.53 6.84 3.26
N LEU A 55 17.17 7.93 2.57
CA LEU A 55 15.98 7.99 1.73
C LEU A 55 16.04 7.00 0.56
N LEU A 56 17.19 6.89 -0.09
CA LEU A 56 17.39 5.96 -1.20
C LEU A 56 17.42 4.50 -0.72
N THR A 57 17.99 4.21 0.45
CA THR A 57 17.96 2.86 1.02
C THR A 57 16.57 2.49 1.52
N ALA A 58 15.88 3.39 2.22
CA ALA A 58 14.54 3.14 2.73
C ALA A 58 13.54 3.02 1.58
N GLY A 59 13.60 3.95 0.61
CA GLY A 59 12.78 3.92 -0.59
C GLY A 59 13.12 2.77 -1.53
N GLY A 60 14.40 2.40 -1.65
CA GLY A 60 14.85 1.27 -2.46
C GLY A 60 14.48 -0.08 -1.87
N VAL A 61 14.61 -0.26 -0.55
CA VAL A 61 14.18 -1.47 0.15
C VAL A 61 12.66 -1.58 0.13
N MET A 62 11.93 -0.53 0.51
CA MET A 62 10.47 -0.50 0.44
C MET A 62 9.96 -0.69 -1.00
N GLY A 63 10.61 -0.04 -1.96
CA GLY A 63 10.31 -0.17 -3.38
C GLY A 63 10.56 -1.58 -3.91
N ALA A 64 11.61 -2.27 -3.45
CA ALA A 64 11.86 -3.66 -3.82
C ALA A 64 10.83 -4.63 -3.19
N TYR A 65 10.39 -4.36 -1.96
CA TYR A 65 9.30 -5.14 -1.33
C TYR A 65 7.95 -4.92 -2.04
N LEU A 66 7.66 -3.69 -2.49
CA LEU A 66 6.42 -3.36 -3.20
C LEU A 66 6.44 -3.75 -4.69
N CYS A 67 7.63 -3.77 -5.31
CA CYS A 67 7.83 -4.05 -6.73
C CYS A 67 8.44 -5.45 -6.97
N SER A 68 8.35 -6.34 -5.98
CA SER A 68 8.57 -7.75 -6.25
C SER A 68 7.51 -8.17 -7.26
N PRO A 69 7.88 -8.57 -8.50
CA PRO A 69 6.90 -9.04 -9.45
C PRO A 69 6.22 -10.24 -8.80
N SER A 70 4.94 -10.09 -8.46
CA SER A 70 4.12 -11.22 -8.07
C SER A 70 4.15 -12.16 -9.27
N LYS A 71 4.97 -13.20 -9.20
CA LYS A 71 4.75 -14.36 -10.05
C LYS A 71 3.30 -14.73 -9.80
N GLU A 72 2.48 -14.70 -10.85
CA GLU A 72 1.11 -15.17 -10.74
C GLU A 72 1.18 -16.59 -10.18
N ALA A 73 0.63 -16.77 -8.99
CA ALA A 73 0.65 -18.04 -8.30
C ALA A 73 -0.14 -19.03 -9.14
N LYS A 74 0.44 -20.21 -9.39
CA LYS A 74 -0.15 -21.22 -10.26
C LYS A 74 -1.55 -21.58 -9.76
N SER A 75 -2.57 -21.36 -10.56
CA SER A 75 -3.96 -21.68 -10.21
C SER A 75 -4.42 -22.98 -10.88
N LEU A 76 -5.64 -23.40 -10.56
CA LEU A 76 -6.26 -24.55 -11.20
C LEU A 76 -6.40 -24.33 -12.72
N ALA A 77 -6.68 -23.10 -13.17
CA ALA A 77 -6.71 -22.71 -14.57
C ALA A 77 -5.39 -22.91 -15.33
N ASP A 78 -4.24 -22.91 -14.64
CA ASP A 78 -2.93 -23.09 -15.28
C ASP A 78 -2.61 -24.57 -15.54
N VAL A 79 -3.44 -25.51 -15.07
CA VAL A 79 -3.23 -26.96 -15.23
C VAL A 79 -3.75 -27.44 -16.58
N SER A 80 -5.00 -27.11 -16.91
CA SER A 80 -5.63 -27.43 -18.20
C SER A 80 -6.82 -26.49 -18.48
N PRO A 81 -7.28 -26.40 -19.75
CA PRO A 81 -8.47 -25.63 -20.11
C PRO A 81 -9.73 -26.08 -19.34
N GLU A 82 -9.90 -27.38 -19.14
CA GLU A 82 -11.04 -27.95 -18.40
C GLU A 82 -11.01 -27.52 -16.93
N HIS A 83 -9.83 -27.47 -16.33
CA HIS A 83 -9.63 -26.99 -14.97
C HIS A 83 -9.88 -25.48 -14.83
N ALA A 84 -9.60 -24.69 -15.87
CA ALA A 84 -9.94 -23.26 -15.90
C ALA A 84 -11.46 -23.04 -15.91
N GLU A 85 -12.20 -23.80 -16.71
CA GLU A 85 -13.67 -23.76 -16.71
C GLU A 85 -14.24 -24.17 -15.35
N MET A 86 -13.65 -25.17 -14.71
CA MET A 86 -14.04 -25.62 -13.38
C MET A 86 -13.78 -24.55 -12.30
N GLU A 87 -12.61 -23.91 -12.31
CA GLU A 87 -12.28 -22.80 -11.40
C GLU A 87 -13.26 -21.64 -11.56
N GLN A 88 -13.59 -21.28 -12.80
CA GLN A 88 -14.61 -20.27 -13.09
C GLN A 88 -15.98 -20.68 -12.52
N TYR A 89 -16.41 -21.91 -12.76
CA TYR A 89 -17.69 -22.43 -12.26
C TYR A 89 -17.77 -22.36 -10.72
N PHE A 90 -16.74 -22.82 -10.00
CA PHE A 90 -16.72 -22.75 -8.55
C PHE A 90 -16.73 -21.32 -8.03
N ASN A 91 -15.96 -20.41 -8.64
CA ASN A 91 -15.93 -19.01 -8.26
C ASN A 91 -17.31 -18.34 -8.45
N THR A 92 -18.02 -18.64 -9.54
CA THR A 92 -19.40 -18.16 -9.74
C THR A 92 -20.33 -18.68 -8.65
N GLN A 93 -20.30 -19.97 -8.34
CA GLN A 93 -21.15 -20.57 -7.29
C GLN A 93 -20.88 -19.95 -5.91
N ILE A 94 -19.61 -19.76 -5.56
CA ILE A 94 -19.19 -19.11 -4.32
C ILE A 94 -19.69 -17.67 -4.27
N HIS A 95 -19.54 -16.93 -5.36
CA HIS A 95 -20.00 -15.55 -5.47
C HIS A 95 -21.51 -15.44 -5.26
N ASP A 96 -22.29 -16.27 -5.95
CA ASP A 96 -23.74 -16.24 -5.89
C ASP A 96 -24.25 -16.60 -4.48
N LYS A 97 -23.68 -17.65 -3.85
CA LYS A 97 -24.05 -18.05 -2.48
C LYS A 97 -23.65 -16.98 -1.46
N MET A 98 -22.49 -16.34 -1.62
CA MET A 98 -22.09 -15.21 -0.79
C MET A 98 -23.02 -14.00 -0.93
N ALA A 99 -23.44 -13.67 -2.17
CA ALA A 99 -24.39 -12.60 -2.42
C ALA A 99 -25.76 -12.90 -1.76
N GLN A 100 -26.21 -14.15 -1.83
CA GLN A 100 -27.42 -14.59 -1.13
C GLN A 100 -27.27 -14.44 0.39
N LEU A 101 -26.17 -14.90 1.00
CA LEU A 101 -25.93 -14.76 2.44
C LEU A 101 -25.84 -13.29 2.89
N ALA A 102 -25.24 -12.43 2.06
CA ALA A 102 -25.21 -10.99 2.32
C ALA A 102 -26.62 -10.37 2.34
N SER A 103 -27.54 -10.86 1.49
CA SER A 103 -28.93 -10.41 1.50
C SER A 103 -29.65 -10.72 2.83
N TYR A 104 -29.26 -11.81 3.50
CA TYR A 104 -29.75 -12.16 4.84
C TYR A 104 -28.95 -11.51 5.98
N ARG A 105 -27.90 -10.74 5.68
CA ARG A 105 -26.95 -10.18 6.67
C ARG A 105 -26.27 -11.25 7.54
N GLN A 106 -26.02 -12.43 6.97
CA GLN A 106 -25.41 -13.57 7.64
C GLN A 106 -24.02 -13.92 7.08
N ASP A 107 -23.51 -13.14 6.14
CA ASP A 107 -22.18 -13.29 5.54
C ASP A 107 -21.04 -13.17 6.57
N GLY A 108 -21.27 -12.47 7.69
CA GLY A 108 -20.29 -12.31 8.76
C GLY A 108 -19.88 -13.63 9.44
N TYR A 109 -20.78 -14.62 9.52
CA TYR A 109 -20.52 -15.88 10.23
C TYR A 109 -19.62 -16.84 9.45
N VAL A 110 -19.64 -16.77 8.12
CA VAL A 110 -18.92 -17.70 7.24
C VAL A 110 -17.56 -17.16 6.79
N LYS A 111 -17.36 -15.85 6.86
CA LYS A 111 -16.12 -15.17 6.44
C LYS A 111 -14.83 -15.75 7.04
N PRO A 112 -14.73 -16.02 8.36
CA PRO A 112 -13.51 -16.56 8.95
C PRO A 112 -13.13 -17.92 8.36
N ASP A 113 -14.10 -18.82 8.21
CA ASP A 113 -13.88 -20.17 7.67
C ASP A 113 -13.45 -20.12 6.20
N LEU A 114 -14.03 -19.22 5.40
CA LEU A 114 -13.60 -19.01 4.01
C LEU A 114 -12.20 -18.43 3.91
N GLN A 115 -11.81 -17.52 4.82
CA GLN A 115 -10.46 -16.95 4.86
C GLN A 115 -9.40 -18.01 5.19
N GLU A 116 -9.74 -18.98 6.06
CA GLU A 116 -8.87 -20.13 6.32
C GLU A 116 -8.71 -20.97 5.05
N LEU A 117 -9.81 -21.25 4.35
CA LEU A 117 -9.77 -22.00 3.08
C LEU A 117 -9.04 -21.24 1.96
N ASP A 118 -9.15 -19.91 1.89
CA ASP A 118 -8.35 -19.07 0.99
C ASP A 118 -6.86 -19.17 1.29
N SER A 119 -6.50 -19.15 2.58
CA SER A 119 -5.11 -19.30 3.01
C SER A 119 -4.56 -20.67 2.62
N LEU A 120 -5.33 -21.74 2.86
CA LEU A 120 -4.99 -23.09 2.43
C LEU A 120 -4.87 -23.20 0.90
N TYR A 121 -5.73 -22.52 0.14
CA TYR A 121 -5.63 -22.50 -1.32
C TYR A 121 -4.30 -21.88 -1.77
N ASN A 122 -3.89 -20.76 -1.17
CA ASN A 122 -2.60 -20.13 -1.49
C ASN A 122 -1.41 -21.06 -1.19
N GLU A 123 -1.48 -21.84 -0.11
CA GLU A 123 -0.47 -22.87 0.19
C GLU A 123 -0.45 -23.95 -0.90
N LEU A 124 -1.63 -24.42 -1.34
CA LEU A 124 -1.76 -25.39 -2.42
C LEU A 124 -1.22 -24.87 -3.77
N GLN A 125 -1.35 -23.57 -4.05
CA GLN A 125 -0.76 -22.97 -5.25
C GLN A 125 0.78 -23.04 -5.22
N LEU A 126 1.38 -22.81 -4.04
CA LEU A 126 2.83 -22.97 -3.85
C LEU A 126 3.25 -24.44 -3.96
N ASP A 127 2.46 -25.36 -3.41
CA ASP A 127 2.72 -26.79 -3.54
C ASP A 127 2.63 -27.25 -4.99
N LEU A 128 1.71 -26.69 -5.79
CA LEU A 128 1.55 -27.02 -7.21
C LEU A 128 2.70 -26.47 -8.07
N GLU A 129 3.29 -25.33 -7.68
CA GLU A 129 4.49 -24.79 -8.32
C GLU A 129 5.72 -25.67 -8.02
N ASN A 130 5.83 -26.20 -6.80
CA ASN A 130 7.00 -26.95 -6.32
C ASN A 130 6.83 -28.49 -6.35
N ALA A 131 5.69 -28.99 -6.86
CA ALA A 131 5.35 -30.41 -6.84
C ALA A 131 6.35 -31.26 -7.65
N PRO A 132 6.80 -32.42 -7.10
CA PRO A 132 7.54 -33.40 -7.88
C PRO A 132 6.67 -34.02 -8.99
N PRO A 133 7.26 -34.46 -10.11
CA PRO A 133 6.55 -35.14 -11.18
C PRO A 133 5.72 -36.32 -10.68
N GLY A 134 4.42 -36.31 -10.98
CA GLY A 134 3.43 -37.31 -10.59
C GLY A 134 2.70 -37.03 -9.27
N LYS A 135 3.01 -35.92 -8.57
CA LYS A 135 2.26 -35.48 -7.37
C LYS A 135 1.37 -34.27 -7.62
N GLU A 136 1.48 -33.63 -8.79
CA GLU A 136 0.67 -32.47 -9.16
C GLU A 136 -0.83 -32.79 -9.07
N GLU A 137 -1.24 -33.98 -9.54
CA GLU A 137 -2.63 -34.43 -9.50
C GLU A 137 -3.22 -34.44 -8.08
N GLN A 138 -2.41 -34.81 -7.08
CA GLN A 138 -2.86 -34.82 -5.68
C GLN A 138 -3.09 -33.40 -5.17
N VAL A 139 -2.23 -32.47 -5.56
CA VAL A 139 -2.37 -31.05 -5.22
C VAL A 139 -3.58 -30.45 -5.94
N VAL A 140 -3.77 -30.76 -7.22
CA VAL A 140 -4.95 -30.37 -8.01
C VAL A 140 -6.24 -30.88 -7.35
N GLN A 141 -6.28 -32.14 -6.94
CA GLN A 141 -7.43 -32.69 -6.23
C GLN A 141 -7.68 -31.98 -4.90
N ALA A 142 -6.63 -31.62 -4.16
CA ALA A 142 -6.76 -30.85 -2.92
C ALA A 142 -7.29 -29.43 -3.19
N MET A 143 -6.87 -28.78 -4.28
CA MET A 143 -7.41 -27.48 -4.71
C MET A 143 -8.89 -27.57 -5.07
N ILE A 144 -9.31 -28.62 -5.78
CA ILE A 144 -10.73 -28.88 -6.08
C ILE A 144 -11.52 -29.11 -4.79
N ASN A 145 -10.98 -29.91 -3.86
CA ASN A 145 -11.64 -30.18 -2.58
C ASN A 145 -11.77 -28.90 -1.73
N ASN A 146 -10.81 -27.97 -1.81
CA ASN A 146 -10.90 -26.67 -1.15
C ASN A 146 -12.12 -25.88 -1.66
N TYR A 147 -12.30 -25.81 -2.98
CA TYR A 147 -13.48 -25.18 -3.58
C TYR A 147 -14.80 -25.85 -3.16
N GLN A 148 -14.84 -27.19 -3.21
CA GLN A 148 -16.02 -27.95 -2.78
C GLN A 148 -16.37 -27.66 -1.31
N THR A 149 -15.36 -27.64 -0.43
CA THR A 149 -15.55 -27.34 0.99
C THR A 149 -16.10 -25.93 1.20
N LYS A 150 -15.60 -24.92 0.47
CA LYS A 150 -16.14 -23.55 0.52
C LYS A 150 -17.63 -23.54 0.15
N ILE A 151 -17.98 -24.25 -0.92
CA ILE A 151 -19.36 -24.34 -1.40
C ILE A 151 -20.26 -25.04 -0.39
N ASP A 152 -19.80 -26.14 0.20
CA ASP A 152 -20.55 -26.92 1.20
C ASP A 152 -20.83 -26.09 2.46
N ILE A 153 -19.85 -25.35 2.96
CA ILE A 153 -20.03 -24.46 4.11
C ILE A 153 -21.06 -23.38 3.77
N LEU A 154 -20.92 -22.72 2.62
CA LEU A 154 -21.84 -21.69 2.17
C LEU A 154 -23.27 -22.23 2.05
N GLU A 155 -23.44 -23.44 1.54
CA GLU A 155 -24.73 -24.10 1.39
C GLU A 155 -25.36 -24.44 2.75
N GLN A 156 -24.60 -25.01 3.68
CA GLN A 156 -25.11 -25.33 5.02
C GLN A 156 -25.54 -24.08 5.79
N VAL A 157 -24.76 -22.99 5.69
CA VAL A 157 -25.11 -21.73 6.34
C VAL A 157 -26.36 -21.15 5.67
N LEU A 158 -26.44 -21.16 4.34
CA LEU A 158 -27.59 -20.65 3.61
C LEU A 158 -28.88 -21.43 3.95
N GLU A 159 -28.81 -22.77 3.99
CA GLU A 159 -29.94 -23.63 4.38
C GLU A 159 -30.42 -23.29 5.80
N LYS A 160 -29.49 -23.14 6.74
CA LYS A 160 -29.82 -22.77 8.13
C LYS A 160 -30.47 -21.38 8.20
N VAL A 161 -30.03 -20.44 7.38
CA VAL A 161 -30.56 -19.08 7.35
C VAL A 161 -31.96 -19.03 6.72
N GLN A 162 -32.17 -19.80 5.64
CA GLN A 162 -33.47 -19.91 4.98
C GLN A 162 -34.52 -20.60 5.86
N THR A 163 -34.13 -21.66 6.58
CA THR A 163 -35.02 -22.39 7.50
C THR A 163 -35.35 -21.58 8.78
N THR A 164 -34.45 -20.71 9.24
CA THR A 164 -34.67 -19.89 10.44
C THR A 164 -35.33 -18.54 10.17
N ASN A 165 -35.34 -18.04 8.92
CA ASN A 165 -35.98 -16.78 8.52
C ASN A 165 -37.07 -16.97 7.44
N PRO A 166 -38.25 -17.52 7.76
CA PRO A 166 -39.30 -17.82 6.79
C PRO A 166 -40.03 -16.59 6.19
N THR A 167 -39.64 -15.35 6.52
CA THR A 167 -40.44 -14.15 6.20
C THR A 167 -40.28 -13.59 4.78
N ASN A 168 -39.66 -14.31 3.83
CA ASN A 168 -39.54 -13.84 2.43
C ASN A 168 -39.95 -14.87 1.35
N LEU A 169 -40.78 -15.87 1.68
CA LEU A 169 -41.33 -16.80 0.70
C LEU A 169 -42.86 -16.71 0.64
N LYS A 170 -43.39 -15.57 0.20
CA LYS A 170 -44.72 -15.48 -0.40
C LYS A 170 -44.71 -14.43 -1.51
N THR A 171 -45.43 -14.74 -2.59
CA THR A 171 -45.62 -14.00 -3.86
C THR A 171 -44.55 -14.41 -4.91
N GLU A 172 -44.82 -15.28 -5.89
CA GLU A 172 -45.83 -15.19 -6.95
C GLU A 172 -46.28 -16.60 -7.39
N GLU A 173 -47.36 -17.13 -6.83
CA GLU A 173 -48.23 -18.07 -7.54
C GLU A 173 -49.65 -17.49 -7.43
N ASN A 174 -49.97 -16.53 -8.30
CA ASN A 174 -51.35 -16.13 -8.53
C ASN A 174 -51.67 -16.28 -10.03
N GLU A 175 -52.48 -17.31 -10.27
CA GLU A 175 -53.61 -17.33 -11.19
C GLU A 175 -53.32 -17.34 -12.70
N VAL A 176 -53.14 -18.56 -13.21
CA VAL A 176 -53.78 -18.93 -14.48
C VAL A 176 -55.26 -19.19 -14.18
N SER A 177 -56.12 -18.24 -14.54
CA SER A 177 -57.57 -18.46 -14.68
C SER A 177 -57.98 -18.12 -16.10
N LEU A 178 -58.44 -19.13 -16.83
CA LEU A 178 -59.32 -19.01 -18.00
C LEU A 178 -60.75 -18.72 -17.55
#